data_AF-A0A9D7XI44-F1
#
_entry.id   AF-A0A9D7XI44-F1
#
_cell.length_a   1.000
_cell.length_b   1.000
_cell.length_c   1.000
_cell.angle_alpha   90.00
_cell.angle_beta   90.00
_cell.angle_gamma   90.00
#
_symmetry.space_group_name_H-M   'P 1'
#
loop_
_entity.id
_entity.type
_entity.pdbx_description
1 polymer ?
#
loop_
_entity_poly.entity_id
_entity_poly.type
_entity_poly.pdbx_seq_one_letter_code
_entity_poly.pdbx_strand_id
1 'polypeptide(L)'
;MWFNGATLTWSLRVGHSLNTELKAQNGENRLEILEPDSGLRVVRSWWVSTARTRLRVVSIQANDEYTGGSLQVLEPDGAVAEGGRRTASGGMLRWSGEYTHDTPPPGTYTLKWMGGWRGGKPARIRVEAVLDGGTDQERRWTWERLILPGAGPVTLGTFDVEPSVPAGGLPRHPGAGGAAGPCRH
;
A
#
# COMPACT_ATOMS: atom_id res chain seq x y z
N MET A 1 -33.87 -3.31 -3.99
CA MET A 1 -32.43 -3.02 -4.15
C MET A 1 -31.64 -4.18 -3.60
N TRP A 2 -30.42 -4.42 -4.07
CA TRP A 2 -29.55 -5.47 -3.57
C TRP A 2 -28.16 -4.94 -3.28
N PHE A 3 -27.56 -5.40 -2.19
CA PHE A 3 -26.16 -5.13 -1.85
C PHE A 3 -25.46 -6.46 -1.57
N ASN A 4 -24.39 -6.75 -2.32
CA ASN A 4 -23.68 -8.03 -2.30
C ASN A 4 -24.62 -9.24 -2.42
N GLY A 5 -25.65 -9.12 -3.27
CA GLY A 5 -26.68 -10.15 -3.48
C GLY A 5 -27.79 -10.20 -2.42
N ALA A 6 -27.65 -9.51 -1.28
CA ALA A 6 -28.67 -9.44 -0.25
C ALA A 6 -29.72 -8.36 -0.56
N THR A 7 -31.00 -8.71 -0.44
CA THR A 7 -32.11 -7.77 -0.67
C THR A 7 -32.15 -6.71 0.43
N LEU A 8 -32.19 -5.45 0.03
CA LEU A 8 -32.45 -4.29 0.87
C LEU A 8 -33.83 -3.72 0.51
N THR A 9 -34.69 -3.63 1.53
CA THR A 9 -36.04 -3.08 1.42
C THR A 9 -36.10 -1.73 2.10
N TRP A 10 -36.55 -0.70 1.38
CA TRP A 10 -36.73 0.65 1.90
C TRP A 10 -38.15 1.14 1.66
N SER A 11 -38.62 2.02 2.53
CA SER A 11 -39.86 2.77 2.36
C SER A 11 -39.53 4.25 2.24
N LEU A 12 -40.11 4.92 1.25
CA LEU A 12 -39.88 6.32 0.97
C LEU A 12 -41.21 7.00 0.65
N ARG A 13 -41.36 8.26 1.07
CA ARG A 13 -42.48 9.10 0.62
C ARG A 13 -42.13 9.76 -0.71
N VAL A 14 -43.12 9.85 -1.59
CA VAL A 14 -42.98 10.50 -2.90
C VAL A 14 -42.51 11.93 -2.72
N GLY A 15 -41.50 12.34 -3.51
CA GLY A 15 -40.94 13.70 -3.49
C GLY A 15 -39.85 13.96 -2.44
N HIS A 16 -39.32 12.92 -1.78
CA HIS A 16 -38.20 13.05 -0.85
C HIS A 16 -36.96 12.32 -1.32
N SER A 17 -35.78 12.88 -1.02
CA SER A 17 -34.50 12.22 -1.29
C SER A 17 -34.22 11.15 -0.23
N LEU A 18 -33.71 10.00 -0.66
CA LEU A 18 -33.22 8.95 0.23
C LEU A 18 -31.70 9.00 0.30
N ASN A 19 -31.18 9.10 1.53
CA ASN A 19 -29.77 8.89 1.82
C ASN A 19 -29.62 7.58 2.58
N THR A 20 -28.78 6.68 2.07
CA THR A 20 -28.46 5.39 2.70
C THR A 20 -26.97 5.31 2.92
N GLU A 21 -26.58 4.90 4.13
CA GLU A 21 -25.21 4.47 4.43
C GLU A 21 -25.10 2.96 4.25
N LEU A 22 -24.11 2.52 3.47
CA LEU A 22 -23.79 1.10 3.27
C LEU A 22 -22.41 0.81 3.86
N LYS A 23 -22.31 -0.23 4.68
CA LYS A 23 -21.03 -0.71 5.18
C LYS A 23 -20.39 -1.63 4.14
N ALA A 24 -19.35 -1.14 3.48
CA ALA A 24 -18.58 -1.94 2.54
C ALA A 24 -17.86 -3.10 3.25
N GLN A 25 -17.77 -4.22 2.55
CA GLN A 25 -17.04 -5.42 2.96
C GLN A 25 -15.66 -5.44 2.30
N ASN A 26 -14.72 -6.16 2.90
CA ASN A 26 -13.43 -6.43 2.26
C ASN A 26 -13.65 -7.22 0.96
N GLY A 27 -13.02 -6.80 -0.13
CA GLY A 27 -13.22 -7.34 -1.47
C GLY A 27 -14.14 -6.49 -2.36
N GLU A 28 -14.74 -7.15 -3.36
CA GLU A 28 -15.71 -6.53 -4.26
C GLU A 28 -17.03 -6.29 -3.54
N ASN A 29 -17.53 -5.07 -3.66
CA ASN A 29 -18.86 -4.68 -3.23
C ASN A 29 -19.69 -4.36 -4.47
N ARG A 30 -20.94 -4.82 -4.48
CA ARG A 30 -21.85 -4.66 -5.60
C ARG A 30 -23.21 -4.19 -5.12
N LEU A 31 -23.66 -3.10 -5.70
CA LEU A 31 -24.96 -2.51 -5.48
C LEU A 31 -25.79 -2.58 -6.74
N GLU A 32 -27.02 -3.06 -6.58
CA GLU A 32 -27.97 -3.20 -7.67
C GLU A 32 -29.28 -2.52 -7.31
N ILE A 33 -29.71 -1.59 -8.15
CA ILE A 33 -30.94 -0.83 -7.98
C ILE A 33 -31.84 -1.16 -9.16
N LEU A 34 -33.07 -1.56 -8.86
CA LEU A 34 -34.13 -1.65 -9.84
C LEU A 34 -34.97 -0.38 -9.68
N GLU A 35 -34.98 0.47 -10.70
CA GLU A 35 -35.82 1.64 -10.73
C GLU A 35 -37.28 1.20 -10.94
N PRO A 36 -38.20 1.53 -10.01
CA PRO A 36 -39.55 1.00 -10.02
C PRO A 36 -40.38 1.50 -11.22
N ASP A 37 -40.16 2.74 -11.65
CA ASP A 37 -40.96 3.37 -12.72
C ASP A 37 -40.46 3.01 -14.12
N SER A 38 -39.14 2.89 -14.30
CA SER A 38 -38.52 2.63 -15.59
C SER A 38 -38.21 1.15 -15.84
N GLY A 39 -38.19 0.33 -14.78
CA GLY A 39 -37.73 -1.05 -14.83
C GLY A 39 -36.22 -1.19 -15.08
N LEU A 40 -35.47 -0.07 -15.11
CA LEU A 40 -34.04 -0.08 -15.37
C LEU A 40 -33.27 -0.68 -14.20
N ARG A 41 -32.32 -1.56 -14.50
CA ARG A 41 -31.38 -2.12 -13.52
C ARG A 41 -30.06 -1.35 -13.57
N VAL A 42 -29.78 -0.59 -12.53
CA VAL A 42 -28.51 0.10 -12.34
C VAL A 42 -27.61 -0.76 -11.45
N VAL A 43 -26.41 -1.06 -11.94
CA VAL A 43 -25.39 -1.78 -11.17
C VAL A 43 -24.22 -0.83 -10.92
N ARG A 44 -23.73 -0.82 -9.67
CA ARG A 44 -22.52 -0.12 -9.23
C ARG A 44 -21.66 -1.12 -8.46
N SER A 45 -20.42 -1.29 -8.87
CA SER A 45 -19.45 -2.08 -8.12
C SER A 45 -18.26 -1.22 -7.70
N TRP A 46 -17.69 -1.54 -6.54
CA TRP A 46 -16.48 -0.91 -6.02
C TRP A 46 -15.71 -1.90 -5.16
N TRP A 47 -14.39 -1.78 -5.13
CA TRP A 47 -13.54 -2.62 -4.30
C TRP A 47 -13.15 -1.88 -3.00
N VAL A 48 -13.19 -2.58 -1.86
CA VAL A 48 -12.67 -2.07 -0.58
C VAL A 48 -11.72 -3.09 -0.01
N SER A 49 -10.53 -2.67 0.42
CA SER A 49 -9.62 -3.53 1.17
C SER A 49 -9.47 -3.04 2.61
N THR A 50 -9.76 -3.91 3.59
CA THR A 50 -9.38 -3.66 5.00
C THR A 50 -8.02 -4.25 5.35
N ALA A 51 -7.39 -4.97 4.41
CA ALA A 51 -6.02 -5.42 4.57
C ALA A 51 -5.08 -4.22 4.57
N ARG A 52 -4.42 -4.01 5.71
CA ARG A 52 -3.37 -2.99 5.82
C ARG A 52 -2.19 -3.47 5.01
N THR A 53 -1.86 -2.76 3.93
CA THR A 53 -0.61 -2.97 3.21
C THR A 53 0.54 -2.82 4.19
N ARG A 54 1.21 -3.91 4.57
CA ARG A 54 2.26 -3.88 5.57
C ARG A 54 3.60 -4.18 4.93
N LEU A 55 4.52 -3.24 5.06
CA LEU A 55 5.91 -3.45 4.67
C LEU A 55 6.71 -3.90 5.89
N ARG A 56 7.41 -5.02 5.74
CA ARG A 56 8.36 -5.55 6.72
C ARG A 56 9.72 -5.73 6.05
N VAL A 57 10.79 -5.23 6.65
CA VAL A 57 12.16 -5.48 6.20
C VAL A 57 12.96 -6.07 7.35
N VAL A 58 13.60 -7.21 7.13
CA VAL A 58 14.36 -7.93 8.15
C VAL A 58 15.78 -8.15 7.67
N SER A 59 16.76 -7.76 8.48
CA SER A 59 18.13 -8.21 8.30
C SER A 59 18.31 -9.63 8.82
N ILE A 60 18.74 -10.54 7.95
CA ILE A 60 19.10 -11.92 8.27
C ILE A 60 20.63 -11.98 8.22
N GLN A 61 21.29 -11.93 9.38
CA GLN A 61 22.73 -12.12 9.46
C GLN A 61 23.02 -13.63 9.42
N ALA A 62 23.90 -14.05 8.51
CA ALA A 62 24.17 -15.48 8.28
C ALA A 62 25.33 -16.04 9.13
N ASN A 63 26.04 -15.21 9.91
CA ASN A 63 27.15 -15.64 10.76
C ASN A 63 26.90 -15.22 12.21
N ASP A 64 27.19 -16.12 13.15
CA ASP A 64 27.03 -15.94 14.61
C ASP A 64 27.92 -14.83 15.23
N GLU A 65 28.81 -14.20 14.46
CA GLU A 65 29.58 -13.06 14.91
C GLU A 65 28.79 -11.76 14.73
N TYR A 66 28.58 -11.04 15.83
CA TYR A 66 27.97 -9.71 15.86
C TYR A 66 28.66 -8.79 14.84
N THR A 67 28.02 -8.56 13.69
CA THR A 67 28.54 -7.61 12.72
C THR A 67 28.32 -6.19 13.23
N GLY A 68 29.42 -5.44 13.37
CA GLY A 68 29.38 -4.02 13.70
C GLY A 68 28.76 -3.23 12.53
N GLY A 69 27.45 -3.04 12.57
CA GLY A 69 26.70 -2.30 11.58
C GLY A 69 25.20 -2.34 11.87
N SER A 70 24.45 -1.49 11.17
CA SER A 70 23.00 -1.41 11.31
C SER A 70 22.33 -1.21 9.96
N LEU A 71 21.13 -1.74 9.83
CA LEU A 71 20.26 -1.45 8.70
C LEU A 71 19.80 0.01 8.77
N GLN A 72 19.71 0.66 7.62
CA GLN A 72 18.96 1.88 7.41
C GLN A 72 17.98 1.67 6.26
N VAL A 73 16.77 2.20 6.42
CA VAL A 73 15.75 2.22 5.37
C VAL A 73 15.49 3.67 5.00
N LEU A 74 15.79 4.04 3.76
CA LEU A 74 15.42 5.33 3.19
C LEU A 74 14.06 5.17 2.51
N GLU A 75 13.10 5.95 2.99
CA GLU A 75 11.74 6.01 2.48
C GLU A 75 11.64 6.92 1.23
N PRO A 76 10.56 6.81 0.43
CA PRO A 76 10.42 7.57 -0.82
C PRO A 76 10.41 9.09 -0.65
N ASP A 77 10.01 9.60 0.52
CA ASP A 77 10.00 11.02 0.87
C ASP A 77 11.39 11.54 1.32
N GLY A 78 12.40 10.68 1.36
CA GLY A 78 13.74 10.98 1.82
C GLY A 78 13.93 10.80 3.32
N ALA A 79 12.91 10.37 4.07
CA ALA A 79 13.05 10.06 5.49
C ALA A 79 13.93 8.81 5.71
N VAL A 80 14.80 8.86 6.70
CA VAL A 80 15.65 7.73 7.08
C VAL A 80 15.13 7.09 8.36
N ALA A 81 14.74 5.83 8.27
CA ALA A 81 14.46 4.97 9.41
C ALA A 81 15.76 4.34 9.90
N GLU A 82 16.13 4.70 11.14
CA GLU A 82 17.28 4.16 11.86
C GLU A 82 16.96 3.99 13.36
N GLY A 83 17.59 3.00 14.00
CA GLY A 83 17.74 2.88 15.46
C GLY A 83 16.56 3.29 16.34
N GLY A 84 15.50 2.49 16.40
CA GLY A 84 14.42 2.60 17.40
C GLY A 84 13.49 3.81 17.23
N ARG A 85 13.71 4.66 16.21
CA ARG A 85 12.90 5.85 15.96
C ARG A 85 11.88 5.62 14.85
N ARG A 86 10.70 6.24 15.00
CA ARG A 86 9.65 6.27 13.99
C ARG A 86 9.87 7.43 13.01
N THR A 87 9.75 7.18 11.71
CA THR A 87 9.76 8.20 10.65
C THR A 87 8.42 8.96 10.63
N ALA A 88 8.37 10.07 9.89
CA ALA A 88 7.17 10.90 9.79
C ALA A 88 6.00 10.19 9.09
N SER A 89 6.30 9.33 8.10
CA SER A 89 5.32 8.49 7.40
C SER A 89 4.74 7.36 8.27
N GLY A 90 5.44 7.03 9.37
CA GLY A 90 5.03 6.01 10.33
C GLY A 90 5.85 4.72 10.28
N GLY A 91 6.88 4.62 9.45
CA GLY A 91 7.86 3.53 9.44
C GLY A 91 8.70 3.49 10.71
N MET A 92 9.09 2.30 11.16
CA MET A 92 9.87 2.13 12.38
C MET A 92 10.88 1.01 12.21
N LEU A 93 12.18 1.33 12.33
CA LEU A 93 13.25 0.33 12.44
C LEU A 93 13.53 0.06 13.92
N ARG A 94 13.30 -1.17 14.36
CA ARG A 94 13.59 -1.62 15.73
C ARG A 94 15.09 -1.88 15.90
N TRP A 95 15.57 -1.83 17.14
CA TRP A 95 16.95 -2.23 17.50
C TRP A 95 17.29 -3.67 17.12
N SER A 96 16.27 -4.53 16.94
CA SER A 96 16.43 -5.89 16.42
C SER A 96 16.78 -5.96 14.91
N GLY A 97 16.87 -4.81 14.21
CA GLY A 97 17.10 -4.78 12.75
C GLY A 97 15.85 -5.07 11.92
N GLU A 98 14.67 -5.09 12.53
CA GLU A 98 13.39 -5.25 11.85
C GLU A 98 12.72 -3.89 11.64
N TYR A 99 12.46 -3.56 10.38
CA TYR A 99 11.66 -2.40 9.99
C TYR A 99 10.22 -2.81 9.69
N THR A 100 9.26 -2.02 10.15
CA THR A 100 7.83 -2.23 9.89
C THR A 100 7.13 -0.92 9.52
N HIS A 101 6.20 -0.98 8.58
CA HIS A 101 5.34 0.13 8.19
C HIS A 101 3.93 -0.38 7.81
N ASP A 102 2.88 0.07 8.53
CA ASP A 102 1.50 -0.46 8.37
C ASP A 102 0.71 0.13 7.19
N THR A 103 1.17 1.27 6.65
CA THR A 103 0.63 1.92 5.43
C THR A 103 1.77 2.59 4.64
N PRO A 104 2.71 1.82 4.06
CA PRO A 104 3.92 2.36 3.46
C PRO A 104 3.57 3.32 2.31
N PRO A 105 4.12 4.54 2.28
CA PRO A 105 4.00 5.41 1.12
C PRO A 105 4.47 4.69 -0.15
N PRO A 106 3.77 4.88 -1.28
CA PRO A 106 4.25 4.36 -2.55
C PRO A 106 5.51 5.08 -3.01
N GLY A 107 6.36 4.36 -3.74
CA GLY A 107 7.63 4.84 -4.27
C GLY A 107 8.79 3.89 -3.98
N THR A 108 10.00 4.34 -4.30
CA THR A 108 11.22 3.55 -4.18
C THR A 108 11.81 3.66 -2.77
N TYR A 109 11.96 2.52 -2.11
CA TYR A 109 12.69 2.40 -0.86
C TYR A 109 14.13 1.98 -1.14
N THR A 110 15.08 2.55 -0.40
CA THR A 110 16.50 2.17 -0.49
C THR A 110 16.98 1.57 0.82
N LEU A 111 17.59 0.40 0.73
CA LEU A 111 18.16 -0.32 1.86
C LEU A 111 19.66 -0.08 1.94
N LYS A 112 20.13 0.40 3.08
CA LYS A 112 21.55 0.68 3.32
C LYS A 112 22.04 -0.08 4.54
N TRP A 113 23.27 -0.56 4.47
CA TRP A 113 23.98 -1.07 5.62
C TRP A 113 24.98 -0.01 6.07
N MET A 114 24.77 0.51 7.28
CA MET A 114 25.63 1.50 7.90
C MET A 114 26.62 0.80 8.81
N GLY A 115 27.86 0.75 8.37
CA GLY A 115 28.97 0.19 9.14
C GLY A 115 29.73 -0.87 8.36
N GLY A 116 31.03 -0.89 8.60
CA GLY A 116 31.93 -1.96 8.24
C GLY A 116 32.86 -2.18 9.41
N TRP A 117 33.05 -3.46 9.74
CA TRP A 117 33.81 -3.88 10.88
C TRP A 117 35.24 -3.33 10.83
N ARG A 118 35.69 -2.63 11.88
CA ARG A 118 37.10 -2.21 12.01
C ARG A 118 37.95 -3.42 12.43
N GLY A 119 38.49 -4.15 11.43
CA GLY A 119 39.56 -5.15 11.60
C GLY A 119 39.11 -6.56 11.99
N GLY A 120 38.41 -7.29 11.12
CA GLY A 120 37.83 -8.62 11.41
C GLY A 120 37.55 -9.38 10.13
N LYS A 121 36.68 -10.39 10.15
CA LYS A 121 36.42 -11.22 8.96
C LYS A 121 35.32 -10.60 8.08
N PRO A 122 35.34 -10.87 6.76
CA PRO A 122 34.22 -10.54 5.88
C PRO A 122 32.91 -11.12 6.42
N ALA A 123 31.83 -10.35 6.32
CA ALA A 123 30.51 -10.77 6.78
C ALA A 123 29.48 -10.70 5.66
N ARG A 124 28.61 -11.70 5.60
CA ARG A 124 27.53 -11.75 4.61
C ARG A 124 26.24 -11.24 5.23
N ILE A 125 25.73 -10.15 4.67
CA ILE A 125 24.47 -9.54 5.09
C ILE A 125 23.41 -9.92 4.06
N ARG A 126 22.35 -10.58 4.53
CA ARG A 126 21.14 -10.83 3.76
C ARG A 126 20.01 -9.97 4.31
N VAL A 127 19.22 -9.35 3.44
CA VAL A 127 18.04 -8.59 3.83
C VAL A 127 16.86 -9.06 2.99
N GLU A 128 15.72 -9.24 3.65
CA GLU A 128 14.45 -9.56 3.01
C GLU A 128 13.48 -8.41 3.25
N ALA A 129 12.84 -7.94 2.18
CA ALA A 129 11.69 -7.03 2.25
C ALA A 129 10.44 -7.79 1.81
N VAL A 130 9.37 -7.68 2.59
CA VAL A 130 8.08 -8.30 2.35
C VAL A 130 7.03 -7.21 2.40
N LEU A 131 6.32 -7.02 1.29
CA LEU A 131 5.13 -6.19 1.19
C LEU A 131 3.91 -7.11 1.19
N ASP A 132 3.20 -7.14 2.30
CA ASP A 132 1.96 -7.90 2.43
C ASP A 132 0.78 -6.97 2.11
N GLY A 133 0.12 -7.19 0.97
CA GLY A 133 -1.10 -6.49 0.58
C GLY A 133 -2.38 -7.00 1.26
N GLY A 134 -2.26 -8.01 2.14
CA GLY A 134 -3.32 -8.74 2.85
C GLY A 134 -4.41 -9.38 1.99
N THR A 135 -4.12 -9.57 0.71
CA THR A 135 -4.81 -10.49 -0.22
C THR A 135 -3.78 -11.02 -1.20
N ASP A 136 -3.37 -12.30 -1.09
CA ASP A 136 -2.61 -13.16 -2.04
C ASP A 136 -1.50 -12.57 -2.94
N GLN A 137 -1.09 -11.33 -2.71
CA GLN A 137 -0.12 -10.56 -3.49
C GLN A 137 1.02 -10.13 -2.59
N GLU A 138 1.55 -11.08 -1.81
CA GLU A 138 2.83 -10.88 -1.15
C GLU A 138 3.89 -10.60 -2.22
N ARG A 139 4.55 -9.44 -2.13
CA ARG A 139 5.74 -9.17 -2.92
C ARG A 139 6.95 -9.28 -2.00
N ARG A 140 7.94 -10.06 -2.45
CA ARG A 140 9.15 -10.33 -1.70
C ARG A 140 10.38 -9.98 -2.51
N TRP A 141 11.31 -9.30 -1.87
CA TRP A 141 12.62 -9.00 -2.41
C TRP A 141 13.69 -9.49 -1.45
N THR A 142 14.80 -9.97 -1.98
CA THR A 142 15.93 -10.43 -1.18
C THR A 142 17.22 -9.89 -1.79
N TRP A 143 18.07 -9.36 -0.93
CA TRP A 143 19.40 -8.91 -1.30
C TRP A 143 20.42 -9.59 -0.41
N GLU A 144 21.57 -9.90 -0.98
CA GLU A 144 22.71 -10.45 -0.27
C GLU A 144 23.96 -9.69 -0.69
N ARG A 145 24.78 -9.29 0.29
CA ARG A 145 26.04 -8.63 0.02
C ARG A 145 27.12 -9.05 1.02
N LEU A 146 28.32 -9.28 0.51
CA LEU A 146 29.51 -9.46 1.35
C LEU A 146 30.06 -8.09 1.74
N ILE A 147 30.19 -7.84 3.03
CA ILE A 147 30.78 -6.64 3.62
C ILE A 147 32.21 -6.97 4.04
N LEU A 148 33.15 -6.21 3.51
CA LEU A 148 34.56 -6.37 3.84
C LEU A 148 34.94 -5.55 5.09
N PRO A 149 35.99 -5.94 5.81
CA PRO A 149 36.52 -5.16 6.91
C PRO A 149 36.92 -3.75 6.44
N GLY A 150 36.58 -2.74 7.23
CA GLY A 150 36.85 -1.33 6.90
C GLY A 150 35.97 -0.75 5.80
N ALA A 151 34.99 -1.50 5.27
CA ALA A 151 34.05 -0.97 4.29
C ALA A 151 33.22 0.18 4.89
N GLY A 152 32.96 1.20 4.10
CA GLY A 152 32.02 2.26 4.45
C GLY A 152 30.56 1.81 4.32
N PRO A 153 29.61 2.74 4.52
CA PRO A 153 28.21 2.54 4.20
C PRO A 153 28.01 1.97 2.80
N VAL A 154 27.09 1.02 2.66
CA VAL A 154 26.81 0.42 1.36
C VAL A 154 25.32 0.26 1.11
N THR A 155 24.92 0.48 -0.14
CA THR A 155 23.55 0.18 -0.58
C THR A 155 23.41 -1.32 -0.81
N LEU A 156 22.43 -1.93 -0.15
CA LEU A 156 22.09 -3.34 -0.31
C LEU A 156 21.17 -3.55 -1.52
N GLY A 157 20.21 -2.64 -1.71
CA GLY A 157 19.29 -2.69 -2.82
C GLY A 157 18.17 -1.67 -2.72
N THR A 158 17.30 -1.68 -3.72
CA THR A 158 16.10 -0.86 -3.81
C THR A 158 14.90 -1.72 -4.20
N PHE A 159 13.71 -1.33 -3.76
CA PHE A 159 12.46 -1.95 -4.17
C PHE A 159 11.35 -0.90 -4.25
N ASP A 160 10.37 -1.16 -5.10
CA ASP A 160 9.25 -0.26 -5.33
C ASP A 160 7.99 -0.74 -4.63
N VAL A 161 7.35 0.16 -3.90
CA VAL A 161 5.99 -0.01 -3.38
C VAL A 161 5.05 0.73 -4.33
N GLU A 162 4.19 -0.02 -5.00
CA GLU A 162 3.17 0.56 -5.87
C GLU A 162 2.03 1.17 -5.04
N PRO A 163 1.37 2.24 -5.54
CA PRO A 163 0.14 2.71 -4.95
C PRO A 163 -0.88 1.57 -5.00
N SER A 164 -1.55 1.30 -3.88
CA SER A 164 -2.75 0.47 -3.88
C SER A 164 -3.83 1.20 -4.67
N VAL A 165 -3.86 0.98 -5.99
CA VAL A 165 -4.88 1.52 -6.86
C VAL A 165 -6.21 0.89 -6.42
N PRO A 166 -7.21 1.65 -5.96
CA PRO A 166 -8.56 1.11 -5.91
C PRO A 166 -8.94 0.78 -7.36
N ALA A 167 -9.12 -0.50 -7.67
CA ALA A 167 -9.68 -0.94 -8.93
C ALA A 167 -11.06 -0.28 -9.08
N GLY A 168 -11.14 0.81 -9.85
CA GLY A 168 -12.35 1.63 -9.94
C GLY A 168 -12.18 3.12 -10.24
N GLY A 169 -10.98 3.59 -10.60
CA GLY A 169 -10.83 4.89 -11.26
C GLY A 169 -11.50 4.86 -12.63
N LEU A 170 -12.82 5.09 -12.68
CA LEU A 170 -13.52 5.35 -13.94
C LEU A 170 -12.81 6.49 -14.67
N PRO A 171 -12.59 6.40 -16.00
CA PRO A 171 -12.06 7.51 -16.75
C PRO A 171 -13.04 8.68 -16.62
N ARG A 172 -12.54 9.84 -16.18
CA ARG A 172 -13.27 11.10 -16.33
C ARG A 172 -13.46 11.32 -17.84
N HIS A 173 -14.64 11.03 -18.36
CA HIS A 173 -15.00 11.48 -19.70
C HIS A 173 -14.93 13.02 -19.75
N PRO A 174 -14.22 13.61 -20.73
CA PRO A 174 -14.35 15.04 -21.00
C PRO A 174 -15.77 15.32 -21.51
N GLY A 175 -16.27 16.51 -21.21
CA GLY A 175 -17.70 16.83 -21.20
C GLY A 175 -18.44 16.58 -22.51
N ALA A 176 -19.57 15.89 -22.40
CA ALA A 176 -20.68 16.03 -23.33
C ALA A 176 -21.42 17.33 -22.99
N GLY A 177 -20.98 18.44 -23.58
CA GLY A 177 -21.76 19.68 -23.65
C GLY A 177 -22.97 19.46 -24.57
N GLY A 178 -24.13 19.22 -23.99
CA GLY A 178 -25.40 19.09 -24.68
C GLY A 178 -26.09 20.44 -24.89
N ALA A 179 -26.15 20.83 -26.17
CA ALA A 179 -27.31 21.37 -26.88
C ALA A 179 -28.00 22.70 -26.47
N ALA A 180 -28.07 23.57 -27.48
CA ALA A 180 -29.26 24.26 -27.98
C ALA A 180 -29.94 25.35 -27.12
N GLY A 181 -29.64 26.61 -27.45
CA GLY A 181 -30.52 27.75 -27.23
C GLY A 181 -31.43 28.02 -28.45
N PRO A 182 -32.57 28.71 -28.26
CA PRO A 182 -33.72 28.64 -29.16
C PRO A 182 -33.63 29.58 -30.37
N CYS A 183 -34.30 29.19 -31.47
CA CYS A 183 -34.54 30.01 -32.64
C CYS A 183 -35.32 31.31 -32.31
N ARG A 184 -34.83 32.45 -32.79
CA ARG A 184 -35.62 33.64 -33.13
C ARG A 184 -35.00 34.31 -34.35
N HIS A 185 -35.79 34.49 -35.41
CA HIS A 185 -35.99 35.74 -36.13
C HIS A 185 -37.26 35.63 -36.96
#